data_AF-A0A2E8A0W2-F1
#
_entry.id   AF-A0A2E8A0W2-F1
#
_cell.length_a   1.000
_cell.length_b   1.000
_cell.length_c   1.000
_cell.angle_alpha   90.00
_cell.angle_beta   90.00
_cell.angle_gamma   90.00
#
_symmetry.space_group_name_H-M   'P 1'
#
loop_
_entity.id
_entity.type
_entity.pdbx_description
1 polymer ?
#
loop_
_entity_poly.entity_id
_entity_poly.type
_entity_poly.pdbx_seq_one_letter_code
_entity_poly.pdbx_strand_id
1 'polypeptide(L)'
;MYQMKTQSLRRHTLRVSRAGASMAALMMPAESFIDDIPGDTVVCRCEDVTCAEVQAALAAGATGLNQIKSWTRCGMGPCQGRVCGDTVAAIASRHLGGRTAVGTWSPRVPLVPLPMNDLVGAFTYHDIAIPKAAPL
;
A
#
# COMPACT_ATOMS: atom_id res chain seq x y z
N MET A 1 -10.14 -20.83 -34.15
CA MET A 1 -9.01 -21.50 -33.47
C MET A 1 -8.64 -20.88 -32.11
N TYR A 2 -8.57 -19.54 -31.98
CA TYR A 2 -8.23 -18.86 -30.71
C TYR A 2 -9.31 -19.00 -29.60
N GLN A 3 -10.59 -19.05 -29.98
CA GLN A 3 -11.72 -19.21 -29.05
C GLN A 3 -11.76 -20.57 -28.32
N MET A 4 -11.38 -21.67 -28.99
CA MET A 4 -11.34 -22.99 -28.34
C MET A 4 -10.15 -23.11 -27.37
N LYS A 5 -8.98 -22.55 -27.72
CA LYS A 5 -7.82 -22.50 -26.81
C LYS A 5 -8.13 -21.66 -25.56
N THR A 6 -8.77 -20.51 -25.71
CA THR A 6 -9.20 -19.67 -24.58
C THR A 6 -10.25 -20.36 -23.71
N GLN A 7 -11.18 -21.12 -24.29
CA GLN A 7 -12.20 -21.85 -23.52
C GLN A 7 -11.58 -23.00 -22.69
N SER A 8 -10.62 -23.73 -23.25
CA SER A 8 -9.84 -24.76 -22.54
C SER A 8 -9.06 -24.16 -21.37
N LEU A 9 -8.31 -23.07 -21.63
CA LEU A 9 -7.54 -22.36 -20.59
C LEU A 9 -8.45 -21.82 -19.49
N ARG A 10 -9.60 -21.22 -19.84
CA ARG A 10 -10.57 -20.70 -18.86
C ARG A 10 -11.13 -21.81 -17.97
N ARG A 11 -11.47 -22.99 -18.54
CA ARG A 11 -11.92 -24.15 -17.74
C ARG A 11 -10.83 -24.63 -16.79
N HIS A 12 -9.57 -24.67 -17.25
CA HIS A 12 -8.43 -25.03 -16.42
C HIS A 12 -8.23 -24.02 -15.28
N THR A 13 -8.20 -22.72 -15.59
CA THR A 13 -8.09 -21.64 -14.59
C THR A 13 -9.21 -21.69 -13.58
N LEU A 14 -10.47 -21.89 -13.99
CA LEU A 14 -11.62 -22.00 -13.08
C LEU A 14 -11.51 -23.21 -12.13
N ARG A 15 -10.95 -24.34 -12.60
CA ARG A 15 -10.74 -25.52 -11.76
C ARG A 15 -9.65 -25.26 -10.72
N VAL A 16 -8.54 -24.64 -11.12
CA VAL A 16 -7.40 -24.33 -10.24
C VAL A 16 -7.76 -23.18 -9.29
N SER A 17 -8.53 -22.19 -9.73
CA SER A 17 -8.91 -21.03 -8.91
C SER A 17 -9.83 -21.41 -7.75
N ARG A 18 -10.66 -22.46 -7.87
CA ARG A 18 -11.47 -22.96 -6.75
C ARG A 18 -10.60 -23.48 -5.61
N ALA A 19 -9.58 -24.28 -5.91
CA ALA A 19 -8.62 -24.72 -4.91
C ALA A 19 -7.86 -23.53 -4.30
N GLY A 20 -7.44 -22.57 -5.14
CA GLY A 20 -6.82 -21.32 -4.67
C GLY A 20 -7.72 -20.49 -3.76
N ALA A 21 -9.01 -20.38 -4.06
CA ALA A 21 -9.98 -19.65 -3.25
C ALA A 21 -10.21 -20.32 -1.88
N SER A 22 -10.33 -21.64 -1.83
CA SER A 22 -10.42 -22.39 -0.56
C SER A 22 -9.17 -22.21 0.29
N MET A 23 -7.99 -22.29 -0.32
CA MET A 23 -6.72 -22.05 0.39
C MET A 23 -6.60 -20.61 0.89
N ALA A 24 -7.00 -19.63 0.08
CA ALA A 24 -7.01 -18.23 0.49
C ALA A 24 -7.95 -18.03 1.70
N ALA A 25 -9.17 -18.60 1.67
CA ALA A 25 -10.11 -18.50 2.78
C ALA A 25 -9.55 -19.04 4.11
N LEU A 26 -8.71 -20.08 4.07
CA LEU A 26 -8.04 -20.63 5.26
C LEU A 26 -6.91 -19.74 5.79
N MET A 27 -6.29 -18.94 4.92
CA MET A 27 -5.15 -18.07 5.26
C MET A 27 -5.56 -16.63 5.58
N MET A 28 -6.78 -16.24 5.24
CA MET A 28 -7.31 -14.92 5.56
C MET A 28 -7.68 -14.86 7.05
N PRO A 29 -7.33 -13.78 7.77
CA PRO A 29 -7.77 -13.60 9.15
C PRO A 29 -9.30 -13.54 9.20
N ALA A 30 -9.88 -14.07 10.28
CA ALA A 30 -11.31 -13.94 10.53
C ALA A 30 -11.68 -12.46 10.64
N GLU A 31 -12.87 -12.08 10.17
CA GLU A 31 -13.30 -10.67 10.18
C GLU A 31 -13.29 -10.06 11.58
N SER A 32 -13.62 -10.86 12.60
CA SER A 32 -13.60 -10.43 14.00
C SER A 32 -12.23 -9.94 14.46
N PHE A 33 -11.13 -10.49 13.93
CA PHE A 33 -9.78 -10.02 14.28
C PHE A 33 -9.54 -8.56 13.89
N ILE A 34 -10.25 -8.05 12.87
CA ILE A 34 -10.14 -6.65 12.44
C ILE A 34 -11.13 -5.77 13.20
N ASP A 35 -12.35 -6.28 13.40
CA ASP A 35 -13.41 -5.53 14.09
C ASP A 35 -13.10 -5.34 15.59
N ASP A 36 -12.37 -6.28 16.20
CA ASP A 36 -12.03 -6.27 17.63
C ASP A 36 -10.70 -5.54 17.95
N ILE A 37 -10.07 -4.86 16.98
CA ILE A 37 -8.82 -4.11 17.22
C ILE A 37 -9.11 -2.92 18.14
N PRO A 38 -8.49 -2.85 19.35
CA PRO A 38 -8.66 -1.71 20.23
C PRO A 38 -8.22 -0.40 19.58
N GLY A 39 -8.97 0.68 19.83
CA GLY A 39 -8.73 1.98 19.18
C GLY A 39 -7.33 2.56 19.42
N ASP A 40 -6.75 2.32 20.59
CA ASP A 40 -5.40 2.74 21.00
C ASP A 40 -4.27 1.87 20.42
N THR A 41 -4.61 0.79 19.71
CA THR A 41 -3.62 -0.10 19.09
C THR A 41 -2.88 0.64 17.98
N VAL A 42 -1.55 0.73 18.11
CA VAL A 42 -0.68 1.30 17.07
C VAL A 42 -0.67 0.38 15.84
N VAL A 43 -1.25 0.86 14.75
CA VAL A 43 -1.23 0.20 13.44
C VAL A 43 -0.04 0.62 12.59
N CYS A 44 0.47 1.85 12.74
CA CYS A 44 1.69 2.32 12.07
C CYS A 44 2.77 2.68 13.08
N ARG A 45 3.65 1.71 13.40
CA ARG A 45 4.78 1.93 14.31
C ARG A 45 5.73 3.05 13.91
N CYS A 46 5.88 3.34 12.62
CA CYS A 46 6.85 4.34 12.18
C CYS A 46 6.39 5.79 12.39
N GLU A 47 5.08 6.01 12.45
CA GLU A 47 4.46 7.33 12.57
C GLU A 47 3.54 7.39 13.79
N ASP A 48 3.61 6.37 14.65
CA ASP A 48 2.80 6.17 15.86
C ASP A 48 1.28 6.33 15.66
N VAL A 49 0.77 5.92 14.50
CA VAL A 49 -0.67 6.02 14.17
C VAL A 49 -1.44 4.85 14.74
N THR A 50 -2.53 5.16 15.43
CA THR A 50 -3.46 4.24 16.09
C THR A 50 -4.63 3.81 15.20
N CYS A 51 -5.30 2.72 15.57
CA CYS A 51 -6.49 2.23 14.88
C CYS A 51 -7.61 3.29 14.86
N ALA A 52 -7.81 3.98 15.99
CA ALA A 52 -8.80 5.04 16.13
C ALA A 52 -8.55 6.20 15.15
N GLU A 53 -7.31 6.60 14.93
CA GLU A 53 -6.98 7.67 13.97
C GLU A 53 -7.28 7.27 12.52
N VAL A 54 -7.03 6.01 12.15
CA VAL A 54 -7.40 5.48 10.83
C VAL A 54 -8.92 5.45 10.67
N GLN A 55 -9.64 4.96 11.68
CA GLN A 55 -11.11 4.94 11.68
C GLN A 55 -11.71 6.34 11.64
N ALA A 56 -11.13 7.30 12.37
CA ALA A 56 -11.54 8.69 12.35
C ALA A 56 -11.35 9.32 10.96
N ALA A 57 -10.24 9.03 10.27
CA ALA A 57 -10.02 9.47 8.89
C ALA A 57 -11.06 8.88 7.92
N LEU A 58 -11.41 7.60 8.08
CA LEU A 58 -12.46 6.95 7.30
C LEU A 58 -13.83 7.59 7.55
N ALA A 59 -14.20 7.81 8.82
CA ALA A 59 -15.44 8.48 9.21
C ALA A 59 -15.52 9.93 8.69
N ALA A 60 -14.37 10.61 8.58
CA ALA A 60 -14.26 11.94 7.99
C ALA A 60 -14.34 11.94 6.45
N GLY A 61 -14.44 10.77 5.81
CA GLY A 61 -14.67 10.64 4.37
C GLY A 61 -13.44 10.22 3.56
N ALA A 62 -12.38 9.70 4.18
CA ALA A 62 -11.24 9.19 3.43
C ALA A 62 -11.66 8.02 2.51
N THR A 63 -11.45 8.16 1.20
CA THR A 63 -11.98 7.21 0.20
C THR A 63 -11.02 6.06 -0.17
N GLY A 64 -9.87 5.96 0.49
CA GLY A 64 -8.90 4.90 0.24
C GLY A 64 -7.54 5.14 0.87
N LEU A 65 -6.61 4.21 0.66
CA LEU A 65 -5.32 4.20 1.36
C LEU A 65 -4.46 5.44 1.15
N ASN A 66 -4.48 6.03 -0.04
CA ASN A 66 -3.69 7.23 -0.31
C ASN A 66 -4.25 8.47 0.41
N GLN A 67 -5.57 8.58 0.61
CA GLN A 67 -6.15 9.66 1.42
C GLN A 67 -5.84 9.44 2.90
N ILE A 68 -6.02 8.22 3.41
CA ILE A 68 -5.65 7.86 4.79
C ILE A 68 -4.18 8.20 5.04
N LYS A 69 -3.29 7.82 4.12
CA LYS A 69 -1.86 8.18 4.17
C LYS A 69 -1.67 9.68 4.27
N SER A 70 -2.31 10.47 3.40
CA SER A 70 -2.19 11.93 3.40
C SER A 70 -2.64 12.55 4.73
N TRP A 71 -3.76 12.08 5.30
CA TRP A 71 -4.38 12.68 6.47
C TRP A 71 -3.75 12.24 7.80
N THR A 72 -3.28 11.00 7.89
CA THR A 72 -2.77 10.40 9.13
C THR A 72 -1.26 10.19 9.14
N ARG A 73 -0.58 10.40 8.01
CA ARG A 73 0.82 10.01 7.77
C ARG A 73 1.09 8.50 7.80
N CYS A 74 0.09 7.66 8.02
CA CYS A 74 0.27 6.21 8.02
C CYS A 74 0.90 5.73 6.70
N GLY A 75 2.04 5.03 6.81
CA GLY A 75 2.81 4.54 5.66
C GLY A 75 3.79 5.56 5.06
N MET A 76 4.04 6.70 5.72
CA MET A 76 5.09 7.66 5.33
C MET A 76 6.47 7.39 5.94
N GLY A 77 6.56 6.54 6.97
CA GLY A 77 7.82 6.25 7.65
C GLY A 77 8.85 5.46 6.81
N PRO A 78 10.03 5.12 7.36
CA PRO A 78 11.11 4.45 6.62
C PRO A 78 10.72 3.06 6.07
N CYS A 79 9.71 2.41 6.66
CA CYS A 79 9.16 1.17 6.12
C CYS A 79 8.36 1.37 4.82
N GLN A 80 8.03 2.62 4.46
CA GLN A 80 7.16 3.00 3.34
C GLN A 80 5.85 2.22 3.33
N GLY A 81 5.35 1.94 4.54
CA GLY A 81 4.10 1.24 4.78
C GLY A 81 4.16 -0.29 4.70
N ARG A 82 5.28 -0.91 4.31
CA ARG A 82 5.38 -2.38 4.16
C ARG A 82 4.84 -3.21 5.34
N VAL A 83 4.86 -2.63 6.55
CA VAL A 83 4.35 -3.27 7.76
C VAL A 83 2.85 -3.02 7.98
N CYS A 84 2.37 -1.79 7.78
CA CYS A 84 1.01 -1.41 8.15
C CYS A 84 -0.02 -1.51 7.00
N GLY A 85 0.44 -1.76 5.76
CA GLY A 85 -0.41 -1.59 4.57
C GLY A 85 -1.60 -2.50 4.49
N ASP A 86 -1.38 -3.78 4.72
CA ASP A 86 -2.47 -4.75 4.67
C ASP A 86 -3.41 -4.60 5.87
N THR A 87 -2.89 -4.26 7.06
CA THR A 87 -3.72 -3.98 8.24
C THR A 87 -4.64 -2.80 8.02
N VAL A 88 -4.10 -1.66 7.57
CA VAL A 88 -4.90 -0.46 7.30
C VAL A 88 -5.87 -0.70 6.15
N ALA A 89 -5.45 -1.49 5.15
CA ALA A 89 -6.34 -1.84 4.06
C ALA A 89 -7.49 -2.73 4.53
N ALA A 90 -7.24 -3.68 5.43
CA ALA A 90 -8.28 -4.53 6.02
C ALA A 90 -9.29 -3.69 6.81
N ILE A 91 -8.81 -2.76 7.66
CA ILE A 91 -9.66 -1.83 8.41
C ILE A 91 -10.51 -0.98 7.44
N ALA A 92 -9.88 -0.36 6.44
CA ALA A 92 -10.58 0.46 5.46
C ALA A 92 -11.56 -0.33 4.60
N SER A 93 -11.32 -1.62 4.37
CA SER A 93 -12.20 -2.49 3.58
C SER A 93 -13.57 -2.66 4.24
N ARG A 94 -13.63 -2.60 5.57
CA ARG A 94 -14.88 -2.65 6.33
C ARG A 94 -15.75 -1.43 6.07
N HIS A 95 -15.13 -0.27 5.79
CA HIS A 95 -15.83 0.99 5.57
C HIS A 95 -16.14 1.27 4.09
N LEU A 96 -15.25 0.86 3.18
CA LEU A 96 -15.30 1.23 1.76
C LEU A 96 -15.86 0.13 0.84
N GLY A 97 -16.39 -0.97 1.39
CA GLY A 97 -17.07 -2.00 0.61
C GLY A 97 -16.15 -3.08 0.01
N GLY A 98 -14.96 -3.29 0.60
CA GLY A 98 -14.08 -4.42 0.27
C GLY A 98 -12.67 -4.05 -0.17
N ARG A 99 -11.79 -5.07 -0.23
CA ARG A 99 -10.34 -4.88 -0.41
C ARG A 99 -9.94 -4.19 -1.71
N THR A 100 -10.69 -4.41 -2.79
CA THR A 100 -10.42 -3.81 -4.09
C THR A 100 -10.80 -2.33 -4.14
N ALA A 101 -11.84 -1.92 -3.43
CA ALA A 101 -12.31 -0.53 -3.39
C ALA A 101 -11.31 0.41 -2.68
N VAL A 102 -10.60 -0.14 -1.69
CA VAL A 102 -9.63 0.58 -0.85
C VAL A 102 -8.35 1.00 -1.59
N GLY A 103 -8.02 0.31 -2.68
CA GLY A 103 -6.81 0.53 -3.47
C GLY A 103 -5.52 0.07 -2.79
N THR A 104 -4.39 0.58 -3.27
CA THR A 104 -3.03 0.35 -2.72
C THR A 104 -2.33 1.68 -2.54
N TRP A 105 -1.30 1.75 -1.69
CA TRP A 105 -0.46 2.93 -1.71
C TRP A 105 0.31 3.04 -3.01
N SER A 106 0.44 4.25 -3.51
CA SER A 106 1.25 4.51 -4.69
C SER A 106 2.73 4.27 -4.37
N PRO A 107 3.40 3.26 -4.98
CA PRO A 107 4.81 3.02 -4.77
C PRO A 107 5.63 4.13 -5.43
N ARG A 108 6.72 4.53 -4.78
CA ARG A 108 7.67 5.51 -5.29
C ARG A 108 9.08 4.97 -5.15
N VAL A 109 9.96 5.36 -6.07
CA VAL A 109 11.39 5.10 -5.93
C VAL A 109 12.00 6.07 -4.91
N PRO A 110 13.02 5.65 -4.14
CA PRO A 110 13.59 4.29 -4.07
C PRO A 110 12.74 3.32 -3.23
N LEU A 111 12.74 2.02 -3.56
CA LEU A 111 11.91 0.98 -2.89
C LEU A 111 12.29 0.79 -1.41
N VAL A 112 13.57 1.01 -1.09
CA VAL A 112 14.13 1.02 0.25
C VAL A 112 14.91 2.32 0.45
N PRO A 113 15.05 2.82 1.69
CA PRO A 113 15.93 3.94 1.96
C PRO A 113 17.35 3.64 1.44
N LEU A 114 17.93 4.59 0.71
CA LEU A 114 19.29 4.52 0.18
C LEU A 114 20.12 5.67 0.75
N PRO A 115 21.38 5.43 1.16
CA PRO A 115 22.30 6.50 1.53
C PRO A 115 22.49 7.48 0.36
N MET A 116 22.58 8.78 0.65
CA MET A 116 22.81 9.79 -0.39
C MET A 116 24.14 9.58 -1.12
N ASN A 117 25.18 9.10 -0.43
CA ASN A 117 26.48 8.82 -1.05
C ASN A 117 26.38 7.71 -2.10
N ASP A 118 25.55 6.69 -1.89
CA ASP A 118 25.35 5.62 -2.86
C ASP A 118 24.53 6.11 -4.06
N LEU A 119 23.60 7.06 -3.83
CA LEU A 119 22.78 7.65 -4.89
C LEU A 119 23.56 8.64 -5.77
N VAL A 120 24.41 9.46 -5.16
CA VAL A 120 25.19 10.53 -5.83
C VAL A 120 26.50 9.99 -6.42
N GLY A 121 27.06 8.93 -5.83
CA GLY A 121 28.34 8.34 -6.25
C GLY A 121 29.49 9.33 -6.06
N ALA A 122 30.30 9.49 -7.12
CA ALA A 122 31.45 10.40 -7.11
C ALA A 122 31.12 11.84 -7.53
N PHE A 123 29.83 12.17 -7.77
CA PHE A 123 29.43 13.50 -8.22
C PHE A 123 29.65 14.53 -7.11
N THR A 124 30.32 15.62 -7.46
CA THR A 124 30.66 16.74 -6.57
C THR A 124 30.01 18.03 -7.06
N TYR A 125 30.05 19.06 -6.22
CA TYR A 125 29.55 20.41 -6.59
C TYR A 125 30.21 20.95 -7.87
N HIS A 126 31.47 20.60 -8.12
CA HIS A 126 32.22 21.05 -9.30
C HIS A 126 31.77 20.38 -10.61
N ASP A 127 30.98 19.31 -10.54
CA ASP A 127 30.45 18.61 -11.71
C ASP A 127 29.11 19.21 -12.20
N ILE A 128 28.55 20.18 -11.47
CA ILE A 128 27.30 20.85 -11.85
C ILE A 128 27.54 21.73 -13.08
N ALA A 129 26.86 21.41 -14.19
CA ALA A 129 26.87 22.24 -15.39
C ALA A 129 26.07 23.54 -15.15
N ILE A 130 26.77 24.60 -14.77
CA ILE A 130 26.18 25.94 -14.64
C ILE A 130 26.11 26.56 -16.04
N PRO A 131 24.91 26.79 -16.60
CA PRO A 131 24.80 27.46 -17.89
C PRO A 131 25.40 28.87 -17.77
N LYS A 132 26.10 29.31 -18.81
CA LYS A 132 26.60 30.68 -18.87
C LYS A 132 25.42 31.64 -18.68
N ALA A 133 25.58 32.63 -17.80
CA ALA A 133 24.56 33.64 -17.56
C ALA A 133 24.09 34.23 -18.91
N ALA A 134 22.78 34.38 -19.05
CA ALA A 134 22.21 35.05 -20.21
C ALA A 134 22.84 36.45 -20.34
N PRO A 135 23.22 36.90 -21.55
CA PRO A 135 23.68 38.27 -21.73
C PRO A 135 22.56 39.22 -21.29
N LEU A 136 22.93 40.22 -20.47
CA LEU A 136 22.05 41.31 -20.05
C LEU A 136 21.55 42.10 -21.25
#